data_AF-A0A013WND2-F1
#
_entry.id   AF-A0A013WND2-F1
#
_cell.length_a   1.000
_cell.length_b   1.000
_cell.length_c   1.000
_cell.angle_alpha   90.00
_cell.angle_beta   90.00
_cell.angle_gamma   90.00
#
_symmetry.space_group_name_H-M   'P 1'
#
loop_
_entity.id
_entity.type
_entity.pdbx_description
1 polymer ?
#
loop_
_entity_poly.entity_id
_entity_poly.type
_entity_poly.pdbx_seq_one_letter_code
_entity_poly.pdbx_strand_id
1 'polypeptide(L)' 'MSGYGHEDLARRIANAWITTVERGYQSSGKIVEKYDVEQIRSGGGGEYPLQDGFGWTNGVTRAMIARWPRP' A
#
# COMPACT_ATOMS: atom_id res chain seq x y z
N MET A 1 -9.49 4.77 13.14
CA MET A 1 -9.91 5.98 12.40
C MET A 1 -11.38 5.92 12.03
N SER A 2 -11.82 5.00 11.16
CA SER A 2 -13.25 4.88 10.78
C SER A 2 -14.17 4.58 11.98
N GLY A 3 -13.76 3.69 12.90
CA GLY A 3 -14.52 3.42 14.15
C GLY A 3 -14.49 4.56 15.19
N TYR A 4 -13.79 5.66 14.91
CA TYR A 4 -13.71 6.85 15.76
C TYR A 4 -14.30 8.09 15.05
N GLY A 5 -15.08 7.90 13.98
CA GLY A 5 -15.72 8.99 13.23
C GLY A 5 -14.83 9.69 12.19
N HIS A 6 -13.58 9.25 12.00
CA HIS A 6 -12.66 9.83 11.01
C HIS A 6 -12.67 9.05 9.68
N GLU A 7 -13.82 8.99 9.02
CA GLU A 7 -13.98 8.18 7.80
C GLU A 7 -13.19 8.75 6.60
N ASP A 8 -13.26 10.06 6.37
CA ASP A 8 -12.57 10.71 5.25
C ASP A 8 -11.06 10.57 5.33
N LEU A 9 -10.50 10.71 6.54
CA LEU A 9 -9.07 10.56 6.73
C LEU A 9 -8.64 9.09 6.52
N ALA A 10 -9.44 8.13 6.98
CA ALA A 10 -9.19 6.71 6.70
C ALA A 10 -9.21 6.40 5.20
N ARG A 11 -10.20 6.95 4.47
CA ARG A 11 -10.31 6.81 3.00
C ARG A 11 -9.13 7.44 2.27
N ARG A 12 -8.68 8.62 2.71
CA ARG A 12 -7.48 9.29 2.15
C ARG A 12 -6.22 8.44 2.31
N ILE A 13 -6.01 7.87 3.49
CA ILE A 13 -4.86 6.98 3.75
C ILE A 13 -4.94 5.71 2.89
N ALA A 14 -6.12 5.09 2.82
CA ALA A 14 -6.32 3.90 1.99
C ALA A 14 -6.03 4.19 0.50
N ASN A 15 -6.54 5.30 -0.03
CA ASN A 15 -6.29 5.70 -1.40
C ASN A 15 -4.81 5.96 -1.68
N ALA A 16 -4.12 6.67 -0.78
CA ALA A 16 -2.68 6.92 -0.89
C ALA A 16 -1.88 5.61 -0.88
N TRP A 17 -2.19 4.70 0.05
CA TRP A 17 -1.56 3.39 0.12
C TRP A 17 -1.74 2.58 -1.17
N ILE A 18 -2.98 2.45 -1.65
CA ILE A 18 -3.26 1.71 -2.89
C ILE A 18 -2.48 2.32 -4.07
N THR A 19 -2.35 3.66 -4.15
CA THR A 19 -1.61 4.33 -5.23
C THR A 19 -0.13 4.00 -5.17
N THR A 20 0.44 3.98 -3.96
CA THR A 20 1.85 3.62 -3.76
C THR A 20 2.14 2.18 -4.17
N VAL A 21 1.29 1.24 -3.75
CA VAL A 21 1.44 -0.18 -4.12
C VAL A 21 1.26 -0.38 -5.62
N GLU A 22 0.25 0.25 -6.21
CA GLU A 22 -0.03 0.20 -7.64
C GLU A 22 1.15 0.73 -8.48
N ARG A 23 1.73 1.88 -8.12
CA ARG A 23 2.90 2.42 -8.82
C ARG A 23 4.12 1.51 -8.72
N GLY A 24 4.41 0.99 -7.52
CA GLY A 24 5.53 0.05 -7.36
C GLY A 24 5.31 -1.25 -8.14
N TYR A 25 4.06 -1.72 -8.23
CA TYR A 25 3.70 -2.86 -9.07
C TYR A 25 3.88 -2.55 -10.56
N GLN A 26 3.39 -1.40 -11.04
CA GLN A 26 3.55 -0.98 -12.44
C GLN A 26 5.02 -0.86 -12.84
N SER A 27 5.91 -0.42 -11.93
CA SER A 27 7.33 -0.28 -12.24
C SER A 27 8.13 -1.58 -12.20
N SER A 28 7.72 -2.55 -11.36
CA SER A 28 8.53 -3.74 -11.07
C SER A 28 7.89 -5.07 -11.48
N GLY A 29 6.59 -5.08 -11.75
CA GLY A 29 5.77 -6.28 -11.93
C GLY A 29 5.50 -7.06 -10.65
N LYS A 30 5.86 -6.51 -9.48
CA LYS A 30 5.82 -7.21 -8.19
C LYS A 30 5.26 -6.34 -7.07
N ILE A 31 4.62 -7.00 -6.12
CA ILE A 31 4.26 -6.40 -4.83
C ILE A 31 5.36 -6.79 -3.83
N VAL A 32 5.82 -5.83 -3.03
CA VAL A 32 7.00 -5.98 -2.17
C VAL A 32 6.65 -5.79 -0.69
N GLU A 33 7.60 -6.13 0.18
CA GLU A 33 7.45 -6.03 1.65
C GLU A 33 7.14 -4.61 2.14
N LYS A 34 7.81 -3.59 1.58
CA LYS A 34 7.75 -2.20 2.07
C LYS A 34 7.85 -1.18 0.95
N TYR A 35 7.31 0.02 1.21
CA TYR A 35 7.22 1.12 0.26
C TYR A 35 7.71 2.42 0.87
N ASP A 36 8.31 3.26 0.03
CA ASP A 36 8.60 4.66 0.33
C ASP A 36 7.31 5.47 0.07
N VAL A 37 6.70 5.97 1.14
CA VAL A 37 5.42 6.69 1.08
C VAL A 37 5.59 8.16 0.69
N GLU A 38 6.78 8.73 0.81
CA GLU A 38 7.07 10.10 0.41
C GLU A 38 7.33 10.16 -1.10
N GLN A 39 8.07 9.18 -1.63
CA GLN A 39 8.43 9.11 -3.04
C GLN A 39 7.50 8.21 -3.87
N ILE A 40 6.54 7.53 -3.23
CA ILE A 40 5.51 6.71 -3.87
C ILE A 40 6.14 5.62 -4.78
N ARG A 41 7.04 4.82 -4.21
CA ARG A 41 7.79 3.76 -4.91
C ARG A 41 8.10 2.59 -3.97
N SER A 42 8.63 1.50 -4.53
CA SER A 42 9.18 0.40 -3.72
C SER A 42 10.24 0.92 -2.75
N GLY A 43 10.17 0.46 -1.50
CA GLY A 43 11.10 0.87 -0.45
C GLY A 43 12.39 0.04 -0.47
N GLY A 44 13.29 0.33 0.46
CA GLY A 44 14.55 -0.40 0.62
C GLY A 44 15.22 -0.10 1.95
N GLY A 45 16.47 -0.54 2.10
CA GLY A 45 17.25 -0.36 3.32
C GLY A 45 16.98 -1.39 4.41
N GLY A 46 17.82 -1.38 5.45
CA GLY A 46 17.88 -2.41 6.49
C GLY A 46 18.96 -3.45 6.21
N GLU A 47 18.94 -4.55 6.97
CA GLU A 47 19.97 -5.59 6.94
C GLU A 47 19.83 -6.57 5.77
N TYR A 48 18.66 -6.63 5.13
CA TYR A 48 18.34 -7.62 4.11
C TYR A 48 17.72 -7.01 2.85
N PRO A 49 17.87 -7.67 1.69
CA PRO A 49 17.21 -7.27 0.45
C PRO A 49 15.68 -7.24 0.59
N LEU A 50 15.05 -6.37 -0.20
CA LEU A 50 13.61 -6.26 -0.31
C LEU A 50 13.00 -7.59 -0.79
N GLN A 51 11.94 -8.04 -0.10
CA GLN A 51 11.27 -9.31 -0.42
C GLN A 51 10.07 -9.11 -1.35
N ASP A 52 9.91 -10.05 -2.28
CA ASP A 52 8.81 -10.13 -3.24
C ASP A 52 7.62 -10.91 -2.67
N GLY A 53 6.40 -10.57 -3.10
CA GLY A 53 5.21 -11.38 -2.86
C GLY A 53 4.70 -11.37 -1.40
N PHE A 54 4.98 -10.28 -0.67
CA PHE A 54 4.77 -10.24 0.77
C PHE A 54 3.29 -10.31 1.19
N GLY A 55 2.96 -11.29 2.04
CA GLY A 55 1.58 -11.65 2.40
C GLY A 55 0.75 -10.52 3.03
N TRP A 56 1.32 -9.73 3.95
CA TRP A 56 0.61 -8.58 4.52
C TRP A 56 0.26 -7.52 3.47
N THR A 57 1.12 -7.33 2.46
CA THR A 57 0.98 -6.22 1.52
C THR A 57 -0.18 -6.56 0.61
N ASN A 58 -0.21 -7.80 0.14
CA ASN A 58 -1.30 -8.36 -0.64
C ASN A 58 -2.62 -8.30 0.13
N GLY A 59 -2.64 -8.81 1.37
CA GLY A 59 -3.85 -8.88 2.20
C GLY A 59 -4.44 -7.51 2.53
N VAL A 60 -3.61 -6.59 3.03
CA VAL A 60 -4.03 -5.23 3.40
C VAL A 60 -4.48 -4.44 2.17
N THR A 61 -3.73 -4.51 1.07
CA THR A 61 -4.09 -3.80 -0.17
C THR A 61 -5.42 -4.31 -0.70
N ARG A 62 -5.65 -5.62 -0.74
CA ARG A 62 -6.93 -6.22 -1.15
C ARG A 62 -8.07 -5.78 -0.23
N ALA A 63 -7.86 -5.78 1.09
CA ALA A 63 -8.88 -5.35 2.05
C ALA A 63 -9.23 -3.86 1.90
N MET A 64 -8.24 -3.00 1.64
CA MET A 64 -8.46 -1.57 1.40
C MET A 64 -9.22 -1.33 0.09
N ILE A 65 -8.87 -2.01 -1.00
CA ILE A 65 -9.60 -1.92 -2.28
C ILE A 65 -11.06 -2.36 -2.09
N ALA A 66 -11.30 -3.47 -1.37
CA ALA A 66 -12.65 -3.96 -1.13
C ALA A 66 -13.49 -3.01 -0.26
N ARG A 67 -12.86 -2.34 0.71
CA ARG A 67 -13.56 -1.42 1.63
C ARG A 67 -13.74 -0.02 1.05
N TRP A 68 -12.82 0.45 0.21
CA TRP A 68 -12.83 1.76 -0.41
C TRP A 68 -12.54 1.62 -1.92
N PRO A 69 -13.50 1.08 -2.70
CA PRO A 69 -13.36 0.99 -4.14
C PRO A 69 -13.23 2.39 -4.74
N ARG A 70 -12.27 2.55 -5.66
CA ARG A 70 -12.15 3.78 -6.46
C ARG A 70 -13.14 3.71 -7.63
N PRO A 71 -13.76 4.84 -8.01
CA PRO A 71 -14.61 4.92 -9.19
C PRO A 71 -13.81 4.70 -10.49
#